data_AF-A0A1I4JYJ3-F1
#
_entry.id   AF-A0A1I4JYJ3-F1
#
_cell.length_a   1.000
_cell.length_b   1.000
_cell.length_c   1.000
_cell.angle_alpha   90.00
_cell.angle_beta   90.00
_cell.angle_gamma   90.00
#
_symmetry.space_group_name_H-M   'P 1'
#
loop_
_entity.id
_entity.type
_entity.pdbx_description
1 polymer ?
#
loop_
_entity_poly.entity_id
_entity_poly.type
_entity_poly.pdbx_seq_one_letter_code
_entity_poly.pdbx_strand_id
1 'polypeptide(L)' 'PAEVETLLGNPAKAKKNLGWVPEITAQEMCAEMVASDLKSAKRHALLKEHGLEMPVSLEG' A
#
# COMPACT_ATOMS: atom_id res chain seq x y z
N PRO A 1 -18.55 10.06 -8.02
CA PRO A 1 -18.13 9.00 -7.07
C PRO A 1 -19.32 8.63 -6.17
N ALA A 2 -19.72 7.36 -6.14
CA ALA A 2 -20.68 6.90 -5.15
C ALA A 2 -19.91 6.71 -3.84
N GLU A 3 -20.11 7.59 -2.87
CA GLU A 3 -19.62 7.38 -1.51
C GLU A 3 -20.36 6.16 -0.95
N VAL A 4 -19.61 5.14 -0.55
CA VAL A 4 -20.17 3.91 0.01
C VAL A 4 -19.82 3.89 1.48
N GLU A 5 -20.83 3.87 2.36
CA GLU A 5 -20.62 3.92 3.81
C GLU A 5 -19.86 2.69 4.32
N THR A 6 -20.08 1.51 3.71
CA THR A 6 -19.38 0.28 4.07
C THR A 6 -19.15 -0.61 2.85
N LEU A 7 -18.01 -1.31 2.85
CA LEU A 7 -17.68 -2.34 1.88
C LEU A 7 -17.16 -3.57 2.63
N LEU A 8 -17.97 -4.64 2.66
CA LEU A 8 -17.61 -5.91 3.29
C LEU A 8 -17.85 -7.07 2.30
N GLY A 9 -16.76 -7.65 1.81
CA GLY A 9 -16.81 -8.78 0.87
C GLY A 9 -16.92 -10.13 1.56
N ASN A 10 -17.65 -11.07 0.97
CA ASN A 10 -17.68 -12.48 1.38
C ASN A 10 -16.81 -13.34 0.42
N PRO A 11 -15.64 -13.86 0.86
CA PRO A 11 -14.74 -14.63 0.00
C PRO A 11 -15.08 -16.13 -0.13
N ALA A 12 -16.23 -16.59 0.39
CA ALA A 12 -16.56 -18.03 0.45
C ALA A 12 -16.47 -18.76 -0.90
N LYS A 13 -16.87 -18.11 -2.00
CA LYS A 13 -16.78 -18.68 -3.36
C LYS A 13 -15.34 -18.89 -3.81
N ALA A 14 -14.45 -17.92 -3.55
CA ALA A 14 -13.04 -18.01 -3.89
C ALA A 14 -12.35 -19.10 -3.06
N LYS A 15 -12.65 -19.18 -1.76
CA LYS A 15 -12.14 -20.24 -0.89
C LYS A 15 -12.58 -21.63 -1.36
N LYS A 16 -13.86 -21.81 -1.71
CA LYS A 16 -14.39 -23.10 -2.15
C LYS A 16 -13.81 -23.57 -3.49
N ASN A 17 -13.73 -22.67 -4.46
CA ASN A 17 -13.41 -23.06 -5.84
C ASN A 17 -11.91 -22.95 -6.15
N LEU A 18 -11.19 -22.08 -5.45
CA LEU A 18 -9.78 -21.77 -5.72
C LEU A 18 -8.86 -22.11 -4.54
N GLY A 19 -9.41 -22.53 -3.39
CA GLY A 19 -8.63 -22.67 -2.16
C GLY A 19 -8.09 -21.35 -1.62
N TRP A 20 -8.53 -20.22 -2.18
CA TRP A 20 -7.96 -18.91 -1.89
C TRP A 20 -8.24 -18.48 -0.45
N VAL A 21 -7.18 -18.06 0.23
CA VAL A 21 -7.20 -17.44 1.56
C VAL A 21 -6.19 -16.29 1.57
N PRO A 22 -6.45 -15.18 2.29
CA PRO A 22 -5.47 -14.11 2.41
C PRO A 22 -4.24 -14.63 3.16
N GLU A 23 -3.06 -14.34 2.61
CA GLU A 23 -1.78 -14.74 3.23
C GLU A 23 -1.35 -13.77 4.33
N ILE A 24 -1.79 -12.52 4.26
CA ILE A 24 -1.49 -11.46 5.24
C ILE A 24 -2.77 -10.82 5.76
N THR A 25 -2.68 -10.29 6.98
CA THR A 25 -3.71 -9.48 7.63
C THR A 25 -3.67 -8.03 7.13
N ALA A 26 -4.73 -7.28 7.42
CA ALA A 26 -4.76 -5.84 7.12
C ALA A 26 -3.66 -5.09 7.88
N GLN A 27 -3.33 -5.50 9.10
CA GLN A 27 -2.29 -4.88 9.91
C GLN A 27 -0.89 -5.10 9.31
N GLU A 28 -0.58 -6.31 8.83
CA GLU A 28 0.68 -6.61 8.16
C GLU A 28 0.82 -5.82 6.85
N MET A 29 -0.26 -5.75 6.06
CA MET A 29 -0.31 -4.92 4.86
C MET A 29 -0.02 -3.45 5.17
N CYS A 30 -0.67 -2.88 6.19
CA CYS A 30 -0.40 -1.50 6.62
C CYS A 30 1.05 -1.31 7.10
N ALA A 31 1.62 -2.28 7.81
CA ALA A 31 3.00 -2.21 8.27
C ALA A 31 3.99 -2.21 7.08
N GLU A 32 3.76 -3.03 6.06
CA GLU A 32 4.55 -3.05 4.83
C GLU A 32 4.46 -1.70 4.10
N MET A 33 3.25 -1.16 3.94
CA MET A 33 3.03 0.14 3.30
C MET A 33 3.80 1.26 4.02
N VAL A 34 3.67 1.38 5.34
CA VAL A 34 4.36 2.41 6.12
C VAL A 34 5.88 2.25 6.09
N ALA A 35 6.38 1.00 6.12
CA ALA A 35 7.82 0.75 6.00
C ALA A 35 8.38 1.20 4.64
N SER A 36 7.62 0.97 3.57
CA SER A 36 7.97 1.43 2.21
C SER A 36 7.98 2.96 2.13
N ASP A 37 6.95 3.63 2.64
CA ASP A 37 6.86 5.09 2.66
C ASP A 37 7.98 5.72 3.50
N LEU A 38 8.29 5.13 4.66
CA LEU A 38 9.40 5.59 5.49
C LEU A 38 10.74 5.49 4.75
N LYS A 39 10.95 4.41 3.99
CA LYS A 39 12.16 4.25 3.16
C LYS A 39 12.23 5.32 2.07
N SER A 40 11.12 5.61 1.41
CA SER A 40 11.03 6.68 0.42
C SER A 40 11.29 8.05 1.06
N ALA A 41 10.71 8.34 2.22
CA ALA A 41 10.92 9.57 2.98
C ALA A 41 12.39 9.74 3.41
N LYS A 42 13.06 8.66 3.86
CA LYS A 42 14.49 8.69 4.19
C LYS A 42 15.36 9.01 2.97
N ARG A 43 15.03 8.47 1.80
CA ARG A 43 15.71 8.80 0.54
C ARG A 43 15.54 10.28 0.18
N HIS A 44 14.31 10.81 0.28
CA HIS A 44 14.04 12.24 0.07
C HIS A 44 14.87 13.11 1.02
N ALA A 45 14.90 12.77 2.30
CA ALA A 45 15.65 13.52 3.31
C ALA A 45 17.16 13.55 3.01
N LEU A 46 17.74 12.40 2.66
CA LEU A 46 19.15 12.29 2.30
C LEU A 46 19.51 13.15 1.08
N LEU A 47 18.70 13.10 0.02
CA LEU A 47 18.98 13.89 -1.19
C LEU A 47 18.88 15.39 -0.91
N LYS A 48 17.85 15.80 -0.14
CA LYS A 48 17.67 17.18 0.28
C LYS A 48 18.86 17.69 1.11
N GLU A 49 19.40 16.86 2.00
CA GLU A 49 20.60 17.17 2.79
C GLU A 49 21.82 17.46 1.89
N HIS A 50 21.88 16.84 0.71
CA HIS A 50 22.93 17.04 -0.28
C HIS A 50 22.56 18.04 -1.39
N GLY A 51 21.44 18.77 -1.27
CA GLY A 51 21.01 19.76 -2.27
C GLY A 51 20.52 19.16 -3.59
N LEU A 52 20.16 17.86 -3.60
CA LEU A 52 19.67 17.14 -4.76
C LEU A 52 18.15 16.95 -4.67
N GLU A 53 17.46 16.96 -5.81
CA GLU A 53 16.02 16.71 -5.91
C GLU A 53 15.72 15.28 -6.35
N MET A 54 14.59 14.73 -5.91
CA MET A 54 14.11 13.43 -6.40
C MET A 54 13.41 13.61 -7.75
N PRO A 55 13.67 12.72 -8.74
CA PRO A 55 12.85 12.69 -9.93
C PRO A 55 11.42 12.27 -9.55
N VAL A 56 10.46 13.19 -9.72
CA VAL A 56 9.05 12.93 -9.46
C VAL A 56 8.41 12.36 -10.72
N SER A 57 7.81 11.17 -10.61
CA SER A 57 6.90 10.67 -11.63
C SER A 57 5.51 11.28 -11.39
N LEU A 58 4.95 11.94 -12.40
CA LEU A 58 3.57 12.45 -12.35
C LEU A 58 2.62 11.28 -12.63
N GLU A 59 1.59 11.12 -11.80
CA GLU A 59 0.45 10.26 -12.13
C GLU A 59 -0.38 10.95 -13.24
N GLY A 60 -0.67 10.24 -14.33
CA GLY A 60 -1.42 10.73 -15.49
C GLY A 60 -2.89 10.33 -15.49
#